data_AF-A0A852B5Q6-F1
#
_entry.id   AF-A0A852B5Q6-F1
#
_cell.length_a   1.000
_cell.length_b   1.000
_cell.length_c   1.000
_cell.angle_alpha   90.00
_cell.angle_beta   90.00
_cell.angle_gamma   90.00
#
_symmetry.space_group_name_H-M   'P 1'
#
loop_
_entity.id
_entity.type
_entity.pdbx_description
1 polymer ?
#
loop_
_entity_poly.entity_id
_entity_poly.type
_entity_poly.pdbx_seq_one_letter_code
_entity_poly.pdbx_strand_id
1 'polypeptide(L)'
;QGTRYDQERLLRKSCTLYVGNLSFYTTEEQIHELFGKSGDIKKVIMGLDKVKKTACGFCFVEYYARGDAENAMRYINGTRLDDRIIRTDWDAGFKEGRQYGRGRSGGQVRDEYRQDYDAGRGGYGKTVQCQ
;
A
#
# COMPACT_ATOMS: atom_id res chain seq x y z
N GLN A 1 -6.51 -10.08 20.85
CA GLN A 1 -5.92 -10.31 19.50
C GLN A 1 -6.69 -11.48 18.88
N GLY A 2 -6.95 -11.45 17.57
CA GLY A 2 -7.64 -12.55 16.87
C GLY A 2 -6.72 -13.75 16.69
N THR A 3 -7.28 -14.96 16.55
CA THR A 3 -6.47 -16.15 16.29
C THR A 3 -5.89 -16.11 14.87
N ARG A 4 -4.81 -16.87 14.62
CA ARG A 4 -4.26 -17.05 13.26
C ARG A 4 -5.32 -17.55 12.28
N TYR A 5 -6.20 -18.43 12.74
CA TYR A 5 -7.33 -18.95 11.96
C TYR A 5 -8.29 -17.83 11.54
N ASP A 6 -8.64 -16.92 12.46
CA ASP A 6 -9.51 -15.77 12.13
C ASP A 6 -8.87 -14.85 11.10
N GLN A 7 -7.56 -14.61 11.21
CA GLN A 7 -6.82 -13.81 10.25
C GLN A 7 -6.83 -14.46 8.85
N GLU A 8 -6.52 -15.74 8.75
CA GLU A 8 -6.55 -16.47 7.47
C GLU A 8 -7.95 -16.45 6.86
N ARG A 9 -8.99 -16.62 7.68
CA ARG A 9 -10.40 -16.54 7.25
C ARG A 9 -10.75 -15.15 6.71
N LEU A 10 -10.30 -14.08 7.36
CA LEU A 10 -10.52 -12.71 6.90
C LEU A 10 -9.82 -12.45 5.56
N LEU A 11 -8.55 -12.86 5.43
CA LEU A 11 -7.79 -12.69 4.19
C LEU A 11 -8.43 -13.43 3.00
N ARG A 12 -8.96 -14.64 3.21
CA ARG A 12 -9.63 -15.43 2.16
C ARG A 12 -10.92 -14.80 1.65
N LYS A 13 -11.60 -13.98 2.46
CA LYS A 13 -12.89 -13.36 2.12
C LYS A 13 -12.79 -11.85 1.85
N SER A 14 -11.61 -11.26 1.96
CA SER A 14 -11.42 -9.82 1.89
C SER A 14 -11.58 -9.25 0.48
N CYS A 15 -12.18 -8.07 0.34
CA CYS A 15 -12.13 -7.29 -0.90
C CYS A 15 -11.08 -6.17 -0.85
N THR A 16 -10.23 -6.16 0.17
CA THR A 16 -9.22 -5.13 0.39
C THR A 16 -7.83 -5.66 0.06
N LEU A 17 -7.10 -4.89 -0.74
CA LEU A 17 -5.70 -5.10 -1.06
C LEU A 17 -4.84 -4.03 -0.41
N TYR A 18 -3.72 -4.44 0.16
CA TYR A 18 -2.59 -3.55 0.42
C TYR A 18 -1.79 -3.40 -0.87
N VAL A 19 -1.46 -2.16 -1.24
CA VAL A 19 -0.63 -1.84 -2.40
C VAL A 19 0.67 -1.19 -1.91
N GLY A 20 1.77 -1.89 -2.13
CA GLY A 20 3.11 -1.46 -1.75
C GLY A 20 3.95 -1.03 -2.94
N ASN A 21 5.11 -0.49 -2.61
CA ASN A 21 6.13 0.01 -3.53
C ASN A 21 5.71 1.18 -4.44
N LEU A 22 4.70 1.95 -4.06
CA LEU A 22 4.32 3.19 -4.76
C LEU A 22 5.38 4.28 -4.68
N SER A 23 5.33 5.26 -5.59
CA SER A 23 6.09 6.50 -5.41
C SER A 23 5.45 7.33 -4.30
N PHE A 24 6.21 8.21 -3.65
CA PHE A 24 5.65 9.22 -2.74
C PHE A 24 4.85 10.28 -3.49
N TYR A 25 5.05 10.37 -4.81
CA TYR A 25 4.36 11.30 -5.70
C TYR A 25 3.13 10.67 -6.39
N THR A 26 2.92 9.36 -6.27
CA THR A 26 1.75 8.68 -6.83
C THR A 26 0.48 9.21 -6.18
N THR A 27 -0.47 9.67 -7.00
CA THR A 27 -1.72 10.25 -6.53
C THR A 27 -2.83 9.21 -6.38
N GLU A 28 -3.89 9.56 -5.65
CA GLU A 28 -5.05 8.69 -5.49
C GLU A 28 -5.75 8.45 -6.85
N GLU A 29 -5.80 9.46 -7.72
CA GLU A 29 -6.42 9.37 -9.05
C GLU A 29 -5.70 8.35 -9.94
N GLN A 30 -4.36 8.31 -9.92
CA GLN A 30 -3.59 7.32 -10.66
C GLN A 30 -3.83 5.90 -10.14
N ILE A 31 -4.03 5.74 -8.82
CA ILE A 31 -4.42 4.46 -8.23
C ILE A 31 -5.81 4.06 -8.71
N HIS A 32 -6.79 4.96 -8.69
CA HIS A 32 -8.13 4.69 -9.22
C HIS A 32 -8.11 4.30 -10.69
N GLU A 33 -7.34 5.00 -11.53
CA GLU A 33 -7.25 4.69 -12.96
C GLU A 33 -6.67 3.30 -13.22
N LEU A 34 -5.58 2.93 -12.53
CA LEU A 34 -4.96 1.62 -12.73
C LEU A 34 -5.83 0.49 -12.14
N PHE A 35 -6.25 0.63 -10.89
CA PHE A 35 -6.99 -0.42 -10.16
C PHE A 35 -8.45 -0.54 -10.64
N GLY A 36 -9.02 0.51 -11.25
CA GLY A 36 -10.34 0.45 -11.86
C GLY A 36 -10.42 -0.49 -13.06
N LYS A 37 -9.27 -0.82 -13.68
CA LYS A 37 -9.22 -1.78 -14.80
C LYS A 37 -9.61 -3.20 -14.42
N SER A 38 -9.53 -3.57 -13.14
CA SER A 38 -9.90 -4.91 -12.67
C SER A 38 -11.33 -5.00 -12.11
N GLY A 39 -12.01 -3.86 -11.93
CA GLY A 39 -13.40 -3.78 -11.46
C GLY A 39 -13.67 -2.54 -10.61
N ASP A 40 -14.88 -2.49 -10.04
CA ASP A 40 -15.38 -1.28 -9.37
C ASP A 40 -14.75 -1.09 -7.98
N ILE A 41 -14.04 0.02 -7.83
CA ILE A 41 -13.41 0.41 -6.57
C ILE A 41 -14.47 1.04 -5.65
N LYS A 42 -14.56 0.50 -4.44
CA LYS A 42 -15.39 1.06 -3.37
C LYS A 42 -14.68 2.19 -2.63
N LYS A 43 -13.38 2.02 -2.35
CA LYS A 43 -12.60 3.01 -1.61
C LYS A 43 -11.11 2.86 -1.88
N VAL A 44 -10.41 3.98 -2.02
CA VAL A 44 -8.95 4.06 -1.90
C VAL A 44 -8.60 4.76 -0.60
N ILE A 45 -7.60 4.24 0.11
CA ILE A 45 -7.09 4.86 1.34
C ILE A 45 -5.58 5.00 1.19
N MET A 46 -5.13 6.24 1.00
CA MET A 46 -3.70 6.54 0.88
C MET A 46 -2.97 6.30 2.20
N GLY A 47 -1.81 5.65 2.11
CA GLY A 47 -0.89 5.44 3.22
C GLY A 47 -0.10 6.71 3.48
N LEU A 48 -0.20 7.23 4.70
CA LEU A 48 0.36 8.51 5.11
C LEU A 48 1.48 8.33 6.13
N ASP A 49 2.45 9.24 6.10
CA ASP A 49 3.39 9.43 7.19
C ASP A 49 2.62 9.84 8.46
N LYS A 50 2.91 9.17 9.59
CA LYS A 50 2.20 9.40 10.85
C LYS A 50 2.36 10.84 11.37
N VAL A 51 3.49 11.48 11.11
CA VAL A 51 3.86 12.82 11.58
C VAL A 51 3.50 13.86 10.53
N LYS A 52 4.04 13.72 9.31
CA LYS A 52 3.91 14.73 8.24
C LYS A 52 2.57 14.70 7.52
N LYS A 53 1.82 13.60 7.65
CA LYS A 53 0.54 13.37 6.95
C LYS A 53 0.63 13.43 5.42
N THR A 54 1.82 13.23 4.86
CA THR A 54 2.05 13.11 3.42
C THR A 54 2.08 11.65 2.99
N ALA A 55 1.84 11.34 1.72
CA ALA A 55 1.93 9.98 1.21
C ALA A 55 3.29 9.33 1.53
N CYS A 56 3.29 8.09 2.00
CA CYS A 56 4.50 7.32 2.32
C CYS A 56 4.62 6.03 1.52
N GLY A 57 4.08 6.02 0.30
CA GLY A 57 4.37 5.00 -0.71
C GLY A 57 3.66 3.67 -0.49
N PHE A 58 2.47 3.69 0.10
CA PHE A 58 1.55 2.56 0.07
C PHE A 58 0.11 3.07 0.08
N CYS A 59 -0.85 2.21 -0.24
CA CYS A 59 -2.27 2.50 -0.03
C CYS A 59 -3.05 1.20 0.22
N PHE A 60 -4.34 1.34 0.51
CA PHE A 60 -5.31 0.25 0.45
C PHE A 60 -6.33 0.52 -0.65
N VAL A 61 -6.68 -0.53 -1.39
CA VAL A 61 -7.76 -0.51 -2.39
C VAL A 61 -8.81 -1.50 -1.94
N GLU A 62 -10.02 -1.02 -1.69
CA GLU A 62 -11.19 -1.83 -1.38
C GLU A 62 -12.10 -1.90 -2.60
N TYR A 63 -12.37 -3.11 -3.08
CA TYR A 63 -13.33 -3.38 -4.15
C TYR A 63 -14.72 -3.69 -3.58
N TYR A 64 -15.76 -3.52 -4.40
CA TYR A 64 -17.09 -4.03 -4.07
C TYR A 64 -17.14 -5.56 -4.08
N ALA A 65 -16.52 -6.19 -5.10
CA ALA A 65 -16.52 -7.64 -5.26
C ALA A 65 -15.14 -8.26 -5.03
N ARG A 66 -15.12 -9.46 -4.45
CA ARG A 66 -13.89 -10.26 -4.25
C ARG A 66 -13.24 -10.63 -5.59
N GLY A 67 -14.04 -10.94 -6.61
CA GLY A 67 -13.55 -11.30 -7.94
C GLY A 67 -12.69 -10.20 -8.58
N ASP A 68 -13.07 -8.94 -8.39
CA ASP A 68 -12.35 -7.78 -8.92
C ASP A 68 -10.99 -7.61 -8.22
N ALA A 69 -10.96 -7.81 -6.90
CA ALA A 69 -9.71 -7.84 -6.14
C ALA A 69 -8.81 -9.01 -6.54
N GLU A 70 -9.37 -10.18 -6.87
CA GLU A 70 -8.62 -11.32 -7.40
C GLU A 70 -8.03 -11.03 -8.78
N ASN A 71 -8.78 -10.33 -9.64
CA ASN A 71 -8.29 -9.86 -10.93
C ASN A 71 -7.13 -8.86 -10.76
N ALA A 72 -7.22 -7.91 -9.82
CA ALA A 72 -6.11 -7.02 -9.49
C ALA A 72 -4.87 -7.80 -9.04
N MET A 73 -5.05 -8.80 -8.15
CA MET A 73 -3.96 -9.67 -7.69
C MET A 73 -3.30 -10.48 -8.82
N ARG A 74 -4.05 -10.84 -9.88
CA ARG A 74 -3.55 -11.61 -11.03
C ARG A 74 -2.90 -10.74 -12.09
N TYR A 75 -3.50 -9.61 -12.42
CA TYR A 75 -3.15 -8.85 -13.62
C TYR A 75 -2.49 -7.50 -13.36
N ILE A 76 -2.71 -6.91 -12.17
CA ILE A 76 -2.13 -5.60 -11.79
C ILE A 76 -0.91 -5.79 -10.88
N ASN A 77 -0.93 -6.81 -10.03
CA ASN A 77 0.23 -7.13 -9.18
C ASN A 77 1.49 -7.34 -10.02
N GLY A 78 2.60 -6.70 -9.63
CA GLY A 78 3.86 -6.80 -10.37
C GLY A 78 3.92 -5.97 -11.66
N THR A 79 2.89 -5.19 -11.97
CA THR A 79 2.93 -4.22 -13.08
C THR A 79 3.54 -2.89 -12.63
N ARG A 80 3.67 -1.94 -13.55
CA ARG A 80 4.28 -0.62 -13.28
C ARG A 80 3.23 0.44 -12.98
N LEU A 81 3.52 1.28 -11.99
CA LEU A 81 2.87 2.56 -11.74
C LEU A 81 3.95 3.60 -11.39
N ASP A 82 3.98 4.73 -12.09
CA ASP A 82 5.06 5.73 -12.02
C ASP A 82 6.46 5.11 -12.13
N ASP A 83 6.64 4.23 -13.13
CA ASP A 83 7.86 3.45 -13.38
C ASP A 83 8.30 2.49 -12.27
N ARG A 84 7.48 2.26 -11.25
CA ARG A 84 7.76 1.34 -10.15
C ARG A 84 6.94 0.06 -10.26
N ILE A 85 7.58 -1.08 -10.03
CA ILE A 85 6.89 -2.36 -9.93
C ILE A 85 6.11 -2.39 -8.61
N ILE A 86 4.78 -2.31 -8.69
CA ILE A 86 3.91 -2.33 -7.51
C ILE A 86 3.70 -3.75 -7.03
N ARG A 87 3.49 -3.91 -5.72
CA ARG A 87 3.21 -5.21 -5.10
C ARG A 87 1.91 -5.15 -4.33
N THR A 88 0.98 -6.05 -4.64
CA THR A 88 -0.29 -6.17 -3.94
C THR A 88 -0.29 -7.38 -3.01
N ASP A 89 -0.95 -7.24 -1.86
CA ASP A 89 -1.22 -8.32 -0.91
C ASP A 89 -2.66 -8.26 -0.43
N TRP A 90 -3.21 -9.42 -0.06
CA TRP A 90 -4.46 -9.47 0.68
C TRP A 90 -4.35 -8.76 2.01
N ASP A 91 -5.35 -7.93 2.30
CA ASP A 91 -5.46 -7.23 3.57
C ASP A 91 -6.69 -7.73 4.33
N ALA A 92 -6.61 -7.85 5.67
CA ALA A 92 -7.72 -8.40 6.47
C ALA A 92 -8.93 -7.44 6.59
N GLY A 93 -8.83 -6.25 6.01
CA GLY A 93 -9.83 -5.18 6.06
C GLY A 93 -9.24 -3.92 6.70
N PHE A 94 -9.60 -2.78 6.14
CA PHE A 94 -9.16 -1.50 6.66
C PHE A 94 -9.73 -1.24 8.06
N LYS A 95 -8.89 -0.67 8.93
CA LYS A 95 -9.27 -0.16 10.25
C LYS A 95 -8.58 1.18 10.46
N GLU A 96 -9.25 2.08 11.16
CA GLU A 96 -8.70 3.40 11.46
C GLU A 96 -7.32 3.29 12.14
N GLY A 97 -6.41 4.18 11.75
CA GLY A 97 -5.01 4.16 12.17
C GLY A 97 -4.09 3.31 11.29
N ARG A 98 -4.62 2.40 10.47
CA ARG A 98 -3.80 1.58 9.55
C ARG A 98 -3.28 2.34 8.34
N GLN A 99 -3.87 3.50 8.03
CA GLN A 99 -3.35 4.40 7.00
C GLN A 99 -1.99 4.99 7.36
N TYR A 100 -1.58 4.97 8.64
CA TYR A 100 -0.31 5.56 9.04
C TYR A 100 0.85 4.57 8.95
N GLY A 101 1.99 5.06 8.46
CA GLY A 101 3.28 4.39 8.54
C GLY A 101 3.63 3.99 9.98
N ARG A 102 4.31 2.84 10.11
CA ARG A 102 4.70 2.26 11.41
C ARG A 102 6.19 2.40 11.72
N GLY A 103 6.93 3.09 10.87
CA GLY A 103 8.33 3.47 11.10
C GLY A 103 8.45 4.45 12.27
N ARG A 104 9.62 4.48 12.89
CA ARG A 104 9.91 5.37 14.03
C ARG A 104 9.84 6.84 13.62
N SER A 105 10.27 7.16 12.39
CA SER A 105 10.25 8.50 11.82
C SER A 105 8.87 8.94 11.30
N GLY A 106 7.86 8.06 11.37
CA GLY A 106 6.52 8.29 10.84
C GLY A 106 6.22 7.58 9.51
N GLY A 107 7.23 7.27 8.71
CA GLY A 107 7.09 6.60 7.40
C GLY A 107 6.87 5.09 7.50
N GLN A 108 7.12 4.34 6.43
CA GLN A 108 7.08 2.89 6.49
C GLN A 108 8.35 2.32 7.15
N VAL A 109 8.22 1.23 7.91
CA VAL A 109 9.37 0.57 8.58
C VAL A 109 10.47 0.20 7.58
N ARG A 110 10.13 -0.18 6.36
CA ARG A 110 11.11 -0.51 5.31
C ARG A 110 11.96 0.69 4.88
N ASP A 111 11.42 1.90 4.92
CA ASP A 111 12.12 3.11 4.50
C ASP A 111 13.09 3.61 5.61
N GLU A 112 13.04 3.03 6.80
CA GLU A 112 13.99 3.31 7.89
C GLU A 112 15.38 2.71 7.62
N TYR A 113 15.38 1.47 7.13
CA TYR A 113 16.58 0.62 7.02
C TYR A 113 17.11 0.52 5.58
N ARG A 114 16.47 1.18 4.61
CA ARG A 114 16.92 1.20 3.22
C ARG A 114 18.30 1.85 3.11
N GLN A 115 19.22 1.18 2.42
CA GLN A 115 20.58 1.70 2.19
C GLN A 115 20.72 2.42 0.85
N ASP A 116 19.97 1.99 -0.16
CA ASP A 116 19.96 2.60 -1.49
C ASP A 116 19.21 3.93 -1.53
N TYR A 117 19.67 4.80 -2.44
CA TYR A 117 18.99 6.05 -2.77
C TYR A 117 17.82 5.77 -3.71
N ASP A 118 16.63 6.22 -3.32
CA ASP A 118 15.43 6.12 -4.16
C ASP A 118 14.70 7.48 -4.16
N ALA A 119 14.77 8.18 -5.30
CA ALA A 119 14.19 9.51 -5.47
C ALA A 119 12.66 9.50 -5.27
N GLY A 120 11.97 8.45 -5.73
CA GLY A 120 10.53 8.27 -5.55
C GLY A 120 10.13 7.95 -4.11
N ARG A 121 11.10 7.86 -3.19
CA ARG A 121 10.94 7.50 -1.78
C ARG A 121 11.66 8.47 -0.85
N GLY A 122 11.95 9.69 -1.30
CA GLY A 122 12.58 10.74 -0.49
C GLY A 122 14.10 10.58 -0.27
N GLY A 123 14.78 9.77 -1.10
CA GLY A 123 16.24 9.61 -1.11
C GLY A 123 16.73 8.38 -0.33
N TYR A 124 17.78 8.52 0.47
CA TYR A 124 18.29 7.46 1.34
C TYR A 124 17.30 7.09 2.47
N GLY A 125 17.43 5.89 3.02
CA GLY A 125 16.67 5.50 4.21
C GLY A 125 17.05 6.35 5.43
N LYS A 126 16.15 6.43 6.40
CA LYS A 126 16.26 7.38 7.53
C LYS A 126 17.48 7.13 8.40
N THR A 127 17.85 5.88 8.61
CA THR A 127 19.06 5.55 9.39
C THR A 127 20.33 6.04 8.71
N VAL A 128 20.37 6.00 7.37
CA VAL A 128 21.52 6.47 6.57
C VAL A 128 21.54 8.01 6.48
N GLN A 129 20.37 8.66 6.39
CA GLN A 129 20.29 10.14 6.38
C GLN A 129 20.75 10.79 7.69
N CYS A 130 20.69 10.06 8.81
CA CYS A 130 21.10 10.55 10.13
C CYS A 130 22.59 10.32 10.44
N GLN A 131 23.34 9.68 9.53
CA GLN A 131 24.79 9.53 9.62
C GLN A 131 25.47 10.66 8.84
#